data_AF-M6GDR8-F1
#
_entry.id   AF-M6GDR8-F1
#
_cell.length_a   1.000
_cell.length_b   1.000
_cell.length_c   1.000
_cell.angle_alpha   90.00
_cell.angle_beta   90.00
_cell.angle_gamma   90.00
#
_symmetry.space_group_name_H-M   'P 1'
#
loop_
_entity.id
_entity.type
_entity.pdbx_description
1 polymer ?
#
loop_
_entity_poly.entity_id
_entity_poly.type
_entity_poly.pdbx_seq_one_letter_code
_entity_poly.pdbx_strand_id
1 'polypeptide(L)'
;MKGTYPRGKSPKEDKKNAEALINSDKEKAENLMITDLMRNDLGKISKEGSVHVQNLFSVEKYKTIFQMTSTIQSELLDSIEWKDIFKELFPGGSITGAPKLRAMQLIQELEKPRGVYTGAIGVIQPNQNAVFSIGIRTLELKKGKGNIGIGSGITWDSDPEKEWLEILEKAKFFTEASNKFSLFETILYKNGIFYFQKEHLKRIKNSAKTFGFPFSEQEWISCLKKVSTNCISSNTYRVKISLNYLGKFTLEFQTLENFPKKGTLKICNTLMNSSSEFRKHKTNLREIYDREGKRSREAGHLDILFLNEKKEITEGSISNIFVKIGNSYFTPPVSSGLLPGIFRNRLLKRKGFYEKTLSLDDLFRSNSVFLCNSLRGILRVKEVYNFIKE
;
A
#
# COMPACT_ATOMS: atom_id res chain seq x y z
N MET A 1 20.40 -11.79 -8.21
CA MET A 1 19.09 -11.48 -7.60
C MET A 1 17.98 -11.89 -8.56
N LYS A 2 17.28 -12.99 -8.26
CA LYS A 2 16.11 -13.55 -8.96
C LYS A 2 15.29 -14.33 -7.94
N GLY A 3 13.97 -14.32 -8.07
CA GLY A 3 13.03 -14.85 -7.09
C GLY A 3 12.40 -13.80 -6.20
N THR A 4 11.12 -13.53 -6.40
CA THR A 4 10.38 -12.48 -5.70
C THR A 4 9.05 -13.01 -5.19
N TYR A 5 8.79 -12.83 -3.89
CA TYR A 5 7.50 -13.16 -3.28
C TYR A 5 6.92 -11.93 -2.58
N PRO A 6 5.58 -11.76 -2.54
CA PRO A 6 4.97 -10.63 -1.84
C PRO A 6 5.13 -10.76 -0.33
N ARG A 7 5.19 -9.62 0.38
CA ARG A 7 5.06 -9.60 1.84
C ARG A 7 3.64 -10.00 2.24
N GLY A 8 3.50 -10.64 3.39
CA GLY A 8 2.19 -11.06 3.91
C GLY A 8 1.44 -9.91 4.57
N LYS A 9 0.10 -9.97 4.54
CA LYS A 9 -0.79 -9.01 5.20
C LYS A 9 -0.89 -9.26 6.72
N SER A 10 -0.34 -10.38 7.20
CA SER A 10 -0.21 -10.75 8.61
C SER A 10 1.16 -11.39 8.88
N PRO A 11 1.66 -11.41 10.14
CA PRO A 11 2.91 -12.09 10.46
C PRO A 11 2.94 -13.57 10.06
N LYS A 12 1.80 -14.26 10.14
CA LYS A 12 1.67 -15.67 9.76
C LYS A 12 1.80 -15.85 8.24
N GLU A 13 1.11 -15.01 7.47
CA GLU A 13 1.20 -15.02 6.01
C GLU A 13 2.59 -14.58 5.53
N ASP A 14 3.21 -13.61 6.21
CA ASP A 14 4.55 -13.12 5.87
C ASP A 14 5.59 -14.23 5.99
N LYS A 15 5.52 -15.03 7.07
CA LYS A 15 6.37 -16.20 7.26
C LYS A 15 6.11 -17.27 6.19
N LYS A 16 4.85 -17.57 5.90
CA LYS A 16 4.47 -18.53 4.85
C LYS A 16 5.03 -18.13 3.47
N ASN A 17 4.95 -16.85 3.11
CA ASN A 17 5.46 -16.38 1.82
C ASN A 17 6.98 -16.45 1.74
N ALA A 18 7.69 -16.15 2.83
CA ALA A 18 9.14 -16.32 2.89
C ALA A 18 9.55 -17.80 2.72
N GLU A 19 8.88 -18.71 3.44
CA GLU A 19 9.11 -20.16 3.33
C GLU A 19 8.80 -20.69 1.92
N ALA A 20 7.76 -20.15 1.27
CA ALA A 20 7.43 -20.51 -0.10
C ALA A 20 8.52 -20.10 -1.10
N LEU A 21 9.10 -18.90 -0.95
CA LEU A 21 10.24 -18.48 -1.78
C LEU A 21 11.48 -19.34 -1.53
N ILE A 22 11.81 -19.64 -0.27
CA ILE A 22 12.95 -20.49 0.10
C ILE A 22 12.83 -21.89 -0.50
N ASN A 23 11.61 -22.41 -0.63
CA ASN A 23 11.37 -23.77 -1.12
C ASN A 23 10.95 -23.83 -2.59
N SER A 24 10.95 -22.72 -3.32
CA SER A 24 10.55 -22.70 -4.73
C SER A 24 11.68 -23.19 -5.63
N ASP A 25 11.52 -24.38 -6.22
CA ASP A 25 12.48 -24.95 -7.17
C ASP A 25 12.63 -24.07 -8.43
N LYS A 26 11.53 -23.48 -8.90
CA LYS A 26 11.54 -22.52 -10.02
C LYS A 26 12.46 -21.33 -9.71
N GLU A 27 12.24 -20.68 -8.57
CA GLU A 27 13.00 -19.46 -8.22
C GLU A 27 14.48 -19.77 -7.95
N LYS A 28 14.77 -20.94 -7.36
CA LYS A 28 16.15 -21.42 -7.20
C LYS A 28 16.82 -21.67 -8.54
N ALA A 29 16.13 -22.33 -9.48
CA ALA A 29 16.68 -22.60 -10.81
C ALA A 29 17.01 -21.31 -11.56
N GLU A 30 16.09 -20.33 -11.56
CA GLU A 30 16.35 -19.02 -12.15
C GLU A 30 17.50 -18.28 -11.48
N ASN A 31 17.55 -18.30 -10.14
CA ASN A 31 18.62 -17.65 -9.40
C ASN A 31 19.97 -18.31 -9.64
N LEU A 32 20.02 -19.64 -9.71
CA LEU A 32 21.23 -20.39 -10.01
C LEU A 32 21.74 -20.08 -11.42
N MET A 33 20.85 -20.08 -12.42
CA MET A 33 21.19 -19.73 -13.79
C MET A 33 21.86 -18.35 -13.89
N ILE A 34 21.31 -17.35 -13.20
CA ILE A 34 21.93 -16.01 -13.16
C ILE A 34 23.22 -16.01 -12.34
N THR A 35 23.30 -16.79 -11.26
CA THR A 35 24.52 -16.91 -10.45
C THR A 35 25.66 -17.47 -11.30
N ASP A 36 25.41 -18.54 -12.06
CA ASP A 36 26.42 -19.14 -12.94
C ASP A 36 26.81 -18.22 -14.09
N LEU A 37 25.86 -17.50 -14.69
CA LEU A 37 26.18 -16.46 -15.68
C LEU A 37 27.15 -15.42 -15.11
N MET A 38 26.87 -14.91 -13.91
CA MET A 38 27.72 -13.89 -13.27
C MET A 38 29.07 -14.46 -12.81
N ARG A 39 29.13 -15.73 -12.40
CA ARG A 39 30.41 -16.41 -12.10
C ARG A 39 31.27 -16.52 -13.35
N ASN A 40 30.68 -16.90 -14.48
CA ASN A 40 31.38 -16.98 -15.75
C ASN A 40 31.92 -15.61 -16.19
N ASP A 41 31.13 -14.55 -16.04
CA ASP A 41 31.58 -13.20 -16.39
C ASP A 41 32.69 -12.69 -15.46
N LEU A 42 32.58 -12.93 -14.14
CA LEU A 42 33.66 -12.62 -13.18
C LEU A 42 34.93 -13.42 -13.47
N GLY A 43 34.81 -14.68 -13.87
CA GLY A 43 35.96 -15.55 -14.17
C GLY A 43 36.89 -15.00 -15.25
N LYS A 44 36.40 -14.18 -16.17
CA LYS A 44 37.21 -13.60 -17.25
C LYS A 44 38.17 -12.50 -16.78
N ILE A 45 37.90 -11.90 -15.62
CA ILE A 45 38.67 -10.77 -15.05
C ILE A 45 39.29 -11.09 -13.69
N SER A 46 39.13 -12.33 -13.21
CA SER A 46 39.56 -12.75 -11.87
C SER A 46 40.76 -13.68 -11.92
N LYS A 47 41.54 -13.72 -10.82
CA LYS A 47 42.60 -14.70 -10.60
C LYS A 47 42.02 -16.12 -10.66
N GLU A 48 42.76 -17.04 -11.25
CA GLU A 48 42.35 -18.44 -11.39
C GLU A 48 42.03 -19.04 -10.01
N GLY A 49 40.91 -19.76 -9.92
CA GLY A 49 40.43 -20.36 -8.67
C GLY A 49 39.84 -19.39 -7.63
N SER A 50 39.88 -18.07 -7.85
CA SER A 50 39.38 -17.11 -6.84
C SER A 50 37.86 -16.92 -6.85
N VAL A 51 37.15 -17.27 -7.94
CA VAL A 51 35.70 -17.07 -8.05
C VAL A 51 34.94 -18.11 -7.22
N HIS A 52 34.26 -17.66 -6.18
CA HIS A 52 33.46 -18.52 -5.30
C HIS A 52 32.10 -17.88 -4.97
N VAL A 53 31.11 -18.75 -4.73
CA VAL A 53 29.77 -18.34 -4.26
C VAL A 53 29.77 -18.37 -2.75
N GLN A 54 29.64 -17.20 -2.13
CA GLN A 54 29.69 -17.07 -0.67
C GLN A 54 28.36 -17.48 -0.03
N ASN A 55 27.26 -16.94 -0.54
CA ASN A 55 25.91 -17.21 -0.05
C ASN A 55 25.02 -17.53 -1.25
N LEU A 56 24.38 -18.69 -1.27
CA LEU A 56 23.47 -19.12 -2.34
C LEU A 56 22.04 -19.15 -1.82
N PHE A 57 21.10 -18.57 -2.56
CA PHE A 57 19.66 -18.56 -2.26
C PHE A 57 19.27 -17.91 -0.92
N SER A 58 20.00 -16.88 -0.49
CA SER A 58 19.63 -16.09 0.68
C SER A 58 18.33 -15.34 0.43
N VAL A 59 17.41 -15.32 1.40
CA VAL A 59 16.15 -14.57 1.28
C VAL A 59 16.21 -13.30 2.12
N GLU A 60 16.18 -12.18 1.42
CA GLU A 60 16.19 -10.84 2.01
C GLU A 60 14.77 -10.29 2.13
N LYS A 61 14.50 -9.63 3.26
CA LYS A 61 13.20 -9.04 3.57
C LYS A 61 13.22 -7.54 3.26
N TYR A 62 12.46 -7.14 2.24
CA TYR A 62 12.23 -5.73 1.88
C TYR A 62 10.85 -5.25 2.35
N LYS A 63 10.57 -3.95 2.17
CA LYS A 63 9.31 -3.33 2.62
C LYS A 63 8.07 -3.99 2.00
N THR A 64 8.09 -4.27 0.71
CA THR A 64 6.93 -4.77 -0.06
C THR A 64 7.09 -6.19 -0.60
N ILE A 65 8.32 -6.71 -0.64
CA ILE A 65 8.62 -8.05 -1.17
C ILE A 65 9.65 -8.79 -0.30
N PHE A 66 9.71 -10.11 -0.46
CA PHE A 66 10.90 -10.92 -0.22
C PHE A 66 11.66 -11.10 -1.53
N GLN A 67 12.98 -11.17 -1.44
CA GLN A 67 13.85 -11.29 -2.60
C GLN A 67 14.93 -12.34 -2.35
N MET A 68 15.09 -13.28 -3.27
CA MET A 68 16.20 -14.23 -3.23
C MET A 68 17.45 -13.63 -3.88
N THR A 69 18.56 -13.71 -3.16
CA THR A 69 19.88 -13.16 -3.48
C THR A 69 20.95 -14.23 -3.35
N SER A 70 21.99 -14.10 -4.17
CA SER A 70 23.17 -14.94 -4.13
C SER A 70 24.39 -14.04 -4.32
N THR A 71 25.44 -14.29 -3.55
CA THR A 71 26.65 -13.48 -3.49
C THR A 71 27.81 -14.25 -4.10
N ILE A 72 28.49 -13.61 -5.06
CA ILE A 72 29.69 -14.13 -5.71
C ILE A 72 30.83 -13.17 -5.40
N GLN A 73 32.00 -13.72 -5.06
CA GLN A 73 33.21 -12.96 -4.78
C GLN A 73 34.39 -13.54 -5.57
N SER A 74 35.33 -12.68 -5.91
CA SER A 74 36.56 -13.06 -6.59
C SER A 74 37.65 -12.01 -6.36
N GLU A 75 38.89 -12.37 -6.67
CA GLU A 75 40.02 -11.45 -6.68
C GLU A 75 40.33 -11.07 -8.12
N LEU A 76 40.38 -9.77 -8.43
CA LEU A 76 40.70 -9.29 -9.78
C LEU A 76 42.16 -9.61 -10.14
N LEU A 77 42.43 -9.81 -11.43
CA LEU A 77 43.79 -9.82 -11.96
C LEU A 77 44.42 -8.43 -11.78
N ASP A 78 45.74 -8.39 -11.54
CA ASP A 78 46.45 -7.13 -11.23
C ASP A 78 46.48 -6.15 -12.43
N SER A 79 46.20 -6.63 -13.65
CA SER A 79 46.18 -5.85 -14.89
C SER A 79 44.81 -5.26 -15.27
N ILE A 80 43.77 -5.48 -14.47
CA ILE A 80 42.40 -5.11 -14.81
C ILE A 80 42.14 -3.63 -14.59
N GLU A 81 41.60 -2.96 -15.61
CA GLU A 81 41.13 -1.59 -15.52
C GLU A 81 39.58 -1.53 -15.49
N TRP A 82 39.03 -0.37 -15.12
CA TRP A 82 37.58 -0.15 -15.08
C TRP A 82 36.86 -0.52 -16.38
N LYS A 83 37.47 -0.24 -17.54
CA LYS A 83 36.89 -0.55 -18.85
C LYS A 83 36.65 -2.06 -19.02
N ASP A 84 37.53 -2.89 -18.47
CA ASP A 84 37.46 -4.35 -18.58
C ASP A 84 36.38 -4.89 -17.65
N ILE A 85 36.26 -4.33 -16.44
CA ILE A 85 35.18 -4.63 -15.50
C ILE A 85 33.81 -4.35 -16.15
N PHE A 86 33.64 -3.17 -16.75
CA PHE A 86 32.39 -2.84 -17.43
C PHE A 86 32.16 -3.72 -18.66
N LYS A 87 33.18 -3.95 -19.49
CA LYS A 87 33.05 -4.78 -20.69
C LYS A 87 32.54 -6.19 -20.37
N GLU A 88 33.02 -6.81 -19.30
CA GLU A 88 32.65 -8.20 -18.97
C GLU A 88 31.40 -8.30 -18.10
N LEU A 89 31.22 -7.41 -17.11
CA LEU A 89 30.10 -7.50 -16.16
C LEU A 89 28.84 -6.78 -16.64
N PHE A 90 28.95 -5.79 -17.52
CA PHE A 90 27.82 -5.00 -18.00
C PHE A 90 27.28 -5.52 -19.34
N PRO A 91 25.95 -5.55 -19.55
CA PRO A 91 24.88 -5.31 -18.58
C PRO A 91 24.68 -6.50 -17.61
N GLY A 92 24.04 -6.23 -16.47
CA GLY A 92 23.81 -7.23 -15.42
C GLY A 92 22.97 -8.42 -15.91
N GLY A 93 23.31 -9.63 -15.47
CA GLY A 93 22.68 -10.86 -15.96
C GLY A 93 21.16 -10.93 -15.73
N SER A 94 20.67 -10.44 -14.59
CA SER A 94 19.24 -10.52 -14.23
C SER A 94 18.31 -9.62 -15.05
N ILE A 95 18.86 -8.62 -15.75
CA ILE A 95 18.09 -7.64 -16.55
C ILE A 95 18.21 -7.82 -18.07
N THR A 96 19.04 -8.78 -18.48
CA THR A 96 19.15 -9.25 -19.86
C THR A 96 18.49 -10.62 -19.99
N GLY A 97 19.19 -11.67 -19.55
CA GLY A 97 18.78 -13.07 -19.66
C GLY A 97 20.00 -13.98 -19.88
N ALA A 98 19.75 -15.27 -19.99
CA ALA A 98 20.79 -16.27 -20.29
C ALA A 98 20.33 -17.13 -21.47
N PRO A 99 21.14 -17.30 -22.55
CA PRO A 99 22.46 -16.69 -22.79
C PRO A 99 22.42 -15.17 -23.02
N LYS A 100 23.34 -14.41 -22.41
CA LYS A 100 23.33 -12.93 -22.36
C LYS A 100 23.23 -12.26 -23.73
N LEU A 101 24.10 -12.67 -24.67
CA LEU A 101 24.15 -12.06 -26.01
C LEU A 101 22.85 -12.27 -26.79
N ARG A 102 22.28 -13.48 -26.76
CA ARG A 102 21.03 -13.75 -27.48
C ARG A 102 19.86 -13.02 -26.84
N ALA A 103 19.81 -12.96 -25.51
CA ALA A 103 18.79 -12.19 -24.79
C ALA A 103 18.85 -10.70 -25.14
N MET A 104 20.05 -10.11 -25.24
CA MET A 104 20.22 -8.71 -25.65
C MET A 104 19.76 -8.45 -27.09
N GLN A 105 20.03 -9.36 -28.02
CA GLN A 105 19.54 -9.26 -29.41
C GLN A 105 18.01 -9.27 -29.46
N LEU A 106 17.37 -10.21 -28.75
CA LEU A 106 15.91 -10.27 -28.66
C LEU A 106 15.31 -9.00 -28.05
N ILE A 107 15.92 -8.48 -26.98
CA ILE A 107 15.49 -7.20 -26.38
C ILE A 107 15.60 -6.06 -27.40
N GLN A 108 16.67 -6.01 -28.18
CA GLN A 108 16.85 -5.00 -29.22
C GLN A 108 15.84 -5.14 -30.37
N GLU A 109 15.45 -6.35 -30.73
CA GLU A 109 14.43 -6.64 -31.75
C GLU A 109 13.02 -6.24 -31.27
N LEU A 110 12.73 -6.41 -29.98
CA LEU A 110 11.37 -6.28 -29.42
C LEU A 110 11.09 -4.94 -28.73
N GLU A 111 12.12 -4.22 -28.27
CA GLU A 111 11.97 -3.02 -27.45
C GLU A 111 12.63 -1.77 -28.06
N LYS A 112 12.25 -0.60 -27.55
CA LYS A 112 12.97 0.65 -27.81
C LYS A 112 14.26 0.73 -26.98
N PRO A 113 15.24 1.56 -27.37
CA PRO A 113 16.45 1.78 -26.55
C PRO A 113 16.10 2.14 -25.10
N ARG A 114 16.67 1.39 -24.14
CA ARG A 114 16.33 1.49 -22.71
C ARG A 114 16.92 2.72 -22.00
N GLY A 115 17.95 3.35 -22.57
CA GLY A 115 18.60 4.51 -21.94
C GLY A 115 19.22 4.15 -20.58
N VAL A 116 18.90 4.92 -19.54
CA VAL A 116 19.37 4.66 -18.16
C VAL A 116 18.75 3.39 -17.57
N TYR A 117 17.56 2.98 -18.03
CA TYR A 117 16.89 1.79 -17.53
C TYR A 117 17.74 0.54 -17.81
N THR A 118 17.96 -0.28 -16.77
CA THR A 118 18.86 -1.45 -16.78
C THR A 118 20.35 -1.11 -16.98
N GLY A 119 20.71 0.17 -16.92
CA GLY A 119 22.08 0.67 -16.89
C GLY A 119 22.77 0.46 -15.54
N ALA A 120 23.88 1.18 -15.31
CA ALA A 120 24.61 1.17 -14.04
C ALA A 120 24.68 2.59 -13.47
N ILE A 121 24.42 2.71 -12.16
CA ILE A 121 24.49 3.97 -11.41
C ILE A 121 25.38 3.72 -10.20
N GLY A 122 26.44 4.49 -10.01
CA GLY A 122 27.38 4.23 -8.93
C GLY A 122 28.39 5.33 -8.69
N VAL A 123 29.33 5.03 -7.81
CA VAL A 123 30.43 5.92 -7.41
C VAL A 123 31.74 5.14 -7.43
N ILE A 124 32.79 5.78 -7.94
CA ILE A 124 34.17 5.32 -7.83
C ILE A 124 34.89 6.31 -6.91
N GLN A 125 35.50 5.81 -5.85
CA GLN A 125 36.28 6.60 -4.92
C GLN A 125 37.74 6.74 -5.40
N PRO A 126 38.50 7.75 -4.93
CA PRO A 126 39.91 7.92 -5.30
C PRO A 126 40.81 6.73 -4.94
N ASN A 127 40.44 5.94 -3.93
CA ASN A 127 41.12 4.70 -3.55
C ASN A 127 40.70 3.47 -4.39
N GLN A 128 39.99 3.69 -5.50
CA GLN A 128 39.47 2.67 -6.40
C GLN A 128 38.38 1.76 -5.83
N ASN A 129 37.87 2.02 -4.62
CA ASN A 129 36.65 1.37 -4.17
C ASN A 129 35.46 1.89 -4.96
N ALA A 130 34.63 0.98 -5.46
CA ALA A 130 33.44 1.36 -6.22
C ALA A 130 32.22 0.54 -5.81
N VAL A 131 31.06 1.19 -5.90
CA VAL A 131 29.76 0.56 -5.73
C VAL A 131 28.88 1.01 -6.87
N PHE A 132 28.26 0.05 -7.54
CA PHE A 132 27.28 0.27 -8.59
C PHE A 132 25.99 -0.47 -8.26
N SER A 133 24.88 0.14 -8.67
CA SER A 133 23.56 -0.47 -8.69
C SER A 133 23.04 -0.52 -10.12
N ILE A 134 22.17 -1.48 -10.40
CA ILE A 134 21.47 -1.54 -11.69
C ILE A 134 20.42 -0.43 -11.71
N GLY A 135 20.33 0.30 -12.82
CA GLY A 135 19.35 1.37 -13.07
C GLY A 135 17.92 0.85 -13.25
N ILE A 136 17.39 0.13 -12.26
CA ILE A 136 16.00 -0.32 -12.19
C ILE A 136 15.26 0.48 -11.12
N ARG A 137 13.93 0.57 -11.24
CA ARG A 137 13.11 1.42 -10.36
C ARG A 137 13.63 2.86 -10.26
N THR A 138 14.22 3.35 -11.34
CA THR A 138 14.83 4.68 -11.46
C THR A 138 13.96 5.54 -12.36
N LEU A 139 13.60 6.74 -11.89
CA LEU A 139 12.85 7.73 -12.66
C LEU A 139 13.85 8.64 -13.39
N GLU A 140 13.85 8.60 -14.72
CA GLU A 140 14.60 9.54 -15.56
C GLU A 140 13.75 10.78 -15.80
N LEU A 141 14.24 11.96 -15.38
CA LEU A 141 13.56 13.24 -15.60
C LEU A 141 14.28 14.05 -16.68
N LYS A 142 13.58 14.39 -17.76
CA LYS A 142 14.12 15.20 -18.84
C LYS A 142 13.08 16.20 -19.34
N LYS A 143 13.41 17.51 -19.27
CA LYS A 143 12.57 18.61 -19.76
C LYS A 143 11.10 18.53 -19.27
N GLY A 144 10.90 18.26 -17.98
CA GLY A 144 9.56 18.16 -17.37
C GLY A 144 8.78 16.87 -17.68
N LYS A 145 9.36 15.93 -18.44
CA LYS A 145 8.80 14.58 -18.64
C LYS A 145 9.59 13.57 -17.80
N GLY A 146 8.89 12.57 -17.27
CA GLY A 146 9.49 11.47 -16.52
C GLY A 146 9.29 10.14 -17.24
N ASN A 147 10.35 9.34 -17.35
CA ASN A 147 10.30 7.97 -17.86
C ASN A 147 10.74 7.00 -16.76
N ILE A 148 10.04 5.88 -16.64
CA ILE A 148 10.40 4.81 -15.71
C ILE A 148 10.29 3.46 -16.44
N GLY A 149 11.38 2.69 -16.41
CA GLY A 149 11.41 1.34 -16.98
C GLY A 149 11.08 0.30 -15.93
N ILE A 150 10.21 -0.64 -16.30
CA ILE A 150 9.79 -1.77 -15.47
C ILE A 150 9.65 -2.98 -16.39
N GLY A 151 10.08 -4.15 -15.93
CA GLY A 151 10.04 -5.36 -16.73
C GLY A 151 9.99 -6.61 -15.86
N SER A 152 9.80 -7.74 -16.55
CA SER A 152 9.87 -9.08 -15.98
C SER A 152 10.83 -9.95 -16.77
N GLY A 153 11.29 -11.05 -16.17
CA GLY A 153 12.07 -12.06 -16.86
C GLY A 153 11.13 -13.08 -17.48
N ILE A 154 11.34 -13.44 -18.73
CA ILE A 154 10.54 -14.45 -19.42
C ILE A 154 11.30 -15.76 -19.47
N THR A 155 10.66 -16.84 -19.02
CA THR A 155 11.12 -18.23 -19.15
C THR A 155 10.19 -19.00 -20.10
N TRP A 156 10.54 -20.25 -20.42
CA TRP A 156 9.74 -21.08 -21.33
C TRP A 156 8.34 -21.40 -20.76
N ASP A 157 8.19 -21.41 -19.43
CA ASP A 157 6.95 -21.67 -18.69
C ASP A 157 6.24 -20.38 -18.24
N SER A 158 6.71 -19.20 -18.69
CA SER A 158 6.08 -17.93 -18.34
C SER A 158 4.67 -17.82 -18.93
N ASP A 159 3.75 -17.31 -18.11
CA ASP A 159 2.39 -16.97 -18.52
C ASP A 159 2.31 -15.46 -18.79
N PRO A 160 1.94 -15.03 -20.02
CA PRO A 160 1.97 -13.60 -20.38
C PRO A 160 1.13 -12.70 -19.46
N GLU A 161 -0.03 -13.17 -18.97
CA GLU A 161 -0.87 -12.37 -18.08
C GLU A 161 -0.22 -12.24 -16.70
N LYS A 162 0.37 -13.31 -16.17
CA LYS A 162 1.10 -13.26 -14.89
C LYS A 162 2.32 -12.35 -14.96
N GLU A 163 3.09 -12.40 -16.04
CA GLU A 163 4.25 -11.52 -16.25
C GLU A 163 3.82 -10.04 -16.32
N TRP A 164 2.71 -9.77 -17.00
CA TRP A 164 2.13 -8.43 -17.05
C TRP A 164 1.70 -7.94 -15.66
N LEU A 165 1.02 -8.80 -14.88
CA LEU A 165 0.64 -8.49 -13.51
C LEU A 165 1.87 -8.25 -12.62
N GLU A 166 2.95 -9.02 -12.78
CA GLU A 166 4.21 -8.79 -12.07
C GLU A 166 4.82 -7.42 -12.38
N ILE A 167 4.80 -7.00 -13.66
CA ILE A 167 5.25 -5.65 -14.06
C ILE A 167 4.42 -4.59 -13.33
N LEU A 168 3.08 -4.74 -13.29
CA LEU A 168 2.20 -3.81 -12.58
C LEU A 168 2.47 -3.79 -11.06
N GLU A 169 2.72 -4.95 -10.44
CA GLU A 169 3.12 -5.04 -9.03
C GLU A 169 4.44 -4.32 -8.77
N LYS A 170 5.44 -4.52 -9.65
CA LYS A 170 6.73 -3.80 -9.59
C LYS A 170 6.56 -2.29 -9.80
N ALA A 171 5.49 -1.84 -10.45
CA ALA A 171 5.17 -0.42 -10.67
C ALA A 171 4.48 0.27 -9.49
N LYS A 172 3.88 -0.49 -8.56
CA LYS A 172 3.07 0.08 -7.47
C LYS A 172 3.81 1.11 -6.62
N PHE A 173 5.11 0.95 -6.39
CA PHE A 173 5.87 1.95 -5.61
C PHE A 173 5.81 3.35 -6.24
N PHE A 174 5.68 3.44 -7.57
CA PHE A 174 5.58 4.71 -8.28
C PHE A 174 4.12 5.15 -8.45
N THR A 175 3.23 4.25 -8.89
CA THR A 175 1.82 4.59 -9.15
C THR A 175 1.04 4.89 -7.87
N GLU A 176 1.45 4.36 -6.72
CA GLU A 176 0.85 4.69 -5.42
C GLU A 176 1.47 5.96 -4.81
N ALA A 177 2.75 6.25 -5.12
CA ALA A 177 3.45 7.44 -4.64
C ALA A 177 3.03 8.73 -5.36
N SER A 178 2.46 8.64 -6.56
CA SER A 178 1.96 9.82 -7.31
C SER A 178 0.73 10.47 -6.67
N ASN A 179 0.07 9.79 -5.74
CA ASN A 179 -1.01 10.38 -4.97
C ASN A 179 -0.41 11.38 -3.97
N LYS A 180 -0.43 12.68 -4.27
CA LYS A 180 -0.20 13.75 -3.28
C LYS A 180 -1.35 13.76 -2.26
N PHE A 181 -1.49 12.68 -1.50
CA PHE A 181 -2.56 12.51 -0.53
C PHE A 181 -2.13 13.05 0.84
N SER A 182 -3.13 13.32 1.65
CA SER A 182 -2.97 13.69 3.05
C SER A 182 -3.71 12.68 3.92
N LEU A 183 -3.19 12.47 5.12
CA LEU A 183 -3.93 11.84 6.20
C LEU A 183 -4.81 12.89 6.85
N PHE A 184 -5.98 12.51 7.36
CA PHE A 184 -6.77 13.44 8.15
C PHE A 184 -7.55 12.75 9.26
N GLU A 185 -7.85 13.52 10.30
CA GLU A 185 -8.74 13.13 11.38
C GLU A 185 -9.92 14.08 11.47
N THR A 186 -11.05 13.57 11.95
CA THR A 186 -12.24 14.39 12.23
C THR A 186 -12.71 14.10 13.65
N ILE A 187 -12.55 15.09 14.53
CA ILE A 187 -12.68 14.99 15.97
C ILE A 187 -13.88 15.82 16.42
N LEU A 188 -14.67 15.26 17.34
CA LEU A 188 -15.71 16.00 18.04
C LEU A 188 -15.06 16.77 19.19
N TYR A 189 -15.20 18.10 19.18
CA TYR A 189 -14.85 18.95 20.31
C TYR A 189 -16.13 19.48 20.97
N LYS A 190 -16.34 19.18 22.25
CA LYS A 190 -17.55 19.56 22.99
C LYS A 190 -17.21 19.73 24.46
N ASN A 191 -17.70 20.80 25.10
CA ASN A 191 -17.50 21.10 26.51
C ASN A 191 -16.01 21.09 26.92
N GLY A 192 -15.13 21.65 26.08
CA GLY A 192 -13.69 21.67 26.36
C GLY A 192 -12.94 20.36 26.09
N ILE A 193 -13.63 19.32 25.60
CA ILE A 193 -13.07 17.97 25.47
C ILE A 193 -13.00 17.52 24.01
N PHE A 194 -11.84 17.00 23.61
CA PHE A 194 -11.67 16.25 22.36
C PHE A 194 -12.05 14.79 22.56
N TYR A 195 -13.18 14.37 22.00
CA TYR A 195 -13.64 12.99 22.13
C TYR A 195 -12.72 12.05 21.36
N PHE A 196 -12.31 10.96 22.03
CA PHE A 196 -11.40 9.94 21.49
C PHE A 196 -10.03 10.47 21.04
N GLN A 197 -9.53 11.54 21.67
CA GLN A 197 -8.25 12.18 21.31
C GLN A 197 -7.09 11.18 21.19
N LYS A 198 -6.96 10.26 22.16
CA LYS A 198 -5.88 9.25 22.18
C LYS A 198 -5.97 8.30 21.00
N GLU A 199 -7.19 7.86 20.65
CA GLU A 199 -7.44 6.98 19.52
C GLU A 199 -7.22 7.67 18.17
N HIS A 200 -7.63 8.94 18.05
CA HIS A 200 -7.36 9.77 16.88
C HIS A 200 -5.85 9.93 16.65
N LEU A 201 -5.09 10.33 17.70
CA LEU A 201 -3.63 10.46 17.64
C LEU A 201 -2.97 9.13 17.24
N LYS A 202 -3.36 8.03 17.88
CA LYS A 202 -2.81 6.70 17.57
C LYS A 202 -3.04 6.32 16.10
N ARG A 203 -4.24 6.56 15.56
CA ARG A 203 -4.57 6.19 14.18
C ARG A 203 -3.78 7.00 13.16
N ILE A 204 -3.71 8.32 13.31
CA ILE A 204 -2.95 9.17 12.37
C ILE A 204 -1.45 8.90 12.47
N LYS A 205 -0.90 8.70 13.68
CA LYS A 205 0.53 8.36 13.89
C LYS A 205 0.89 7.02 13.25
N ASN A 206 0.05 6.00 13.41
CA ASN A 206 0.26 4.71 12.76
C ASN A 206 0.19 4.80 11.24
N SER A 207 -0.75 5.59 10.71
CA SER A 207 -0.88 5.80 9.27
C SER A 207 0.32 6.57 8.73
N ALA A 208 0.79 7.61 9.44
CA ALA A 208 1.99 8.37 9.09
C ALA A 208 3.22 7.46 9.03
N LYS A 209 3.42 6.59 10.02
CA LYS A 209 4.48 5.58 10.02
C LYS A 209 4.38 4.62 8.82
N THR A 210 3.17 4.19 8.47
CA THR A 210 2.94 3.25 7.35
C THR A 210 3.35 3.87 6.01
N PHE A 211 2.96 5.12 5.78
CA PHE A 211 3.23 5.86 4.54
C PHE A 211 4.53 6.67 4.56
N GLY A 212 5.29 6.65 5.65
CA GLY A 212 6.55 7.40 5.78
C GLY A 212 6.37 8.91 5.89
N PHE A 213 5.21 9.40 6.36
CA PHE A 213 5.01 10.83 6.58
C PHE A 213 5.74 11.24 7.88
N PRO A 214 6.56 12.31 7.86
CA PRO A 214 7.08 12.89 9.09
C PRO A 214 5.91 13.27 10.02
N PHE A 215 6.06 13.00 11.32
CA PHE A 215 5.01 13.26 12.30
C PHE A 215 5.59 13.91 13.55
N SER A 216 5.13 15.12 13.86
CA SER A 216 5.48 15.85 15.08
C SER A 216 4.32 15.80 16.08
N GLU A 217 4.54 15.18 17.24
CA GLU A 217 3.55 15.20 18.33
C GLU A 217 3.36 16.61 18.90
N GLN A 218 4.42 17.41 18.93
CA GLN A 218 4.36 18.80 19.38
C GLN A 218 3.43 19.63 18.47
N GLU A 219 3.52 19.48 17.15
CA GLU A 219 2.62 20.18 16.21
C GLU A 219 1.17 19.70 16.30
N TRP A 220 0.93 18.40 16.49
CA TRP A 220 -0.40 17.87 16.75
C TRP A 220 -1.03 18.51 18.00
N ILE A 221 -0.27 18.57 19.11
CA ILE A 221 -0.72 19.22 20.35
C ILE A 221 -0.97 20.71 20.13
N SER A 222 -0.12 21.40 19.36
CA SER A 222 -0.32 22.80 18.97
C SER A 222 -1.64 23.01 18.22
N CYS A 223 -2.01 22.10 17.32
CA CYS A 223 -3.32 22.14 16.64
C CYS A 223 -4.50 22.04 17.62
N LEU A 224 -4.43 21.12 18.59
CA LEU A 224 -5.48 20.98 19.61
C LEU A 224 -5.57 22.20 20.53
N LYS A 225 -4.43 22.80 20.91
CA LYS A 225 -4.39 24.05 21.68
C LYS A 225 -5.07 25.18 20.92
N LYS A 226 -4.77 25.36 19.62
CA LYS A 226 -5.42 26.37 18.77
C LYS A 226 -6.94 26.23 18.76
N VAL A 227 -7.47 25.01 18.67
CA VAL A 227 -8.93 24.79 18.77
C VAL A 227 -9.45 25.22 20.15
N SER A 228 -8.77 24.79 21.22
CA SER A 228 -9.20 25.07 22.60
C SER A 228 -9.25 26.57 22.91
N THR A 229 -8.35 27.36 22.31
CA THR A 229 -8.29 28.82 22.47
C THR A 229 -9.33 29.55 21.61
N ASN A 230 -9.64 29.06 20.41
CA ASN A 230 -10.51 29.76 19.46
C ASN A 230 -11.99 29.31 19.52
N CYS A 231 -12.29 28.18 20.15
CA CYS A 231 -13.65 27.64 20.23
C CYS A 231 -14.33 27.99 21.56
N ILE A 232 -15.58 28.41 21.49
CA ILE A 232 -16.40 28.72 22.67
C ILE A 232 -16.90 27.42 23.30
N SER A 233 -16.63 27.20 24.59
CA SER A 233 -16.88 25.93 25.27
C SER A 233 -18.33 25.43 25.27
N SER A 234 -19.31 26.33 25.14
CA SER A 234 -20.75 26.00 25.07
C SER A 234 -21.17 25.37 23.73
N ASN A 235 -20.39 25.59 22.67
CA ASN A 235 -20.68 25.06 21.34
C ASN A 235 -20.03 23.69 21.13
N THR A 236 -20.62 22.93 20.19
CA THR A 236 -20.04 21.68 19.70
C THR A 236 -19.39 21.94 18.35
N TYR A 237 -18.18 21.45 18.15
CA TYR A 237 -17.40 21.69 16.93
C TYR A 237 -16.99 20.39 16.23
N ARG A 238 -16.96 20.45 14.90
CA ARG A 238 -16.27 19.49 14.04
C ARG A 238 -14.86 20.02 13.78
N VAL A 239 -13.86 19.33 14.30
CA VAL A 239 -12.45 19.65 14.10
C VAL A 239 -11.85 18.70 13.08
N LYS A 240 -11.22 19.21 12.04
CA LYS A 240 -10.48 18.42 11.04
C LYS A 240 -9.02 18.82 11.08
N ILE A 241 -8.15 17.83 11.34
CA ILE A 241 -6.69 17.99 11.31
C ILE A 241 -6.17 17.14 10.18
N SER A 242 -5.44 17.72 9.23
CA SER A 242 -4.84 16.99 8.11
C SER A 242 -3.31 17.05 8.19
N LEU A 243 -2.64 16.02 7.71
CA LEU A 243 -1.18 15.88 7.66
C LEU A 243 -0.77 15.51 6.23
N ASN A 244 0.09 16.31 5.62
CA ASN A 244 0.60 16.03 4.28
C ASN A 244 1.94 15.25 4.31
N TYR A 245 2.41 14.84 3.14
CA TYR A 245 3.63 14.06 2.97
C TYR A 245 4.92 14.80 3.42
N LEU A 246 4.87 16.12 3.56
CA LEU A 246 5.99 16.94 4.07
C LEU A 246 5.98 17.04 5.61
N GLY A 247 5.01 16.42 6.29
CA GLY A 247 4.87 16.51 7.74
C GLY A 247 4.15 17.75 8.25
N LYS A 248 3.58 18.57 7.36
CA LYS A 248 2.87 19.80 7.74
C LYS A 248 1.42 19.51 8.10
N PHE A 249 1.00 20.00 9.27
CA PHE A 249 -0.40 19.97 9.69
C PHE A 249 -1.22 21.15 9.15
N THR A 250 -2.46 20.88 8.77
CA THR A 250 -3.50 21.89 8.53
C THR A 250 -4.70 21.65 9.45
N LEU A 251 -5.29 22.74 9.94
CA LEU A 251 -6.38 22.71 10.92
C LEU A 251 -7.58 23.49 10.37
N GLU A 252 -8.73 22.82 10.37
CA GLU A 252 -10.04 23.40 10.04
C GLU A 252 -11.00 23.06 11.20
N PHE A 253 -11.79 24.01 11.68
CA PHE A 253 -12.86 23.72 12.63
C PHE A 253 -14.08 24.60 12.36
N GLN A 254 -15.27 24.03 12.56
CA GLN A 254 -16.55 24.71 12.39
C GLN A 254 -17.56 24.20 13.42
N THR A 255 -18.60 24.97 13.70
CA THR A 255 -19.72 24.51 14.54
C THR A 255 -20.34 23.25 13.93
N LEU A 256 -20.64 22.27 14.79
CA LEU A 256 -21.21 21.02 14.35
C LEU A 256 -22.70 21.19 14.07
N GLU A 257 -23.06 21.17 12.80
CA GLU A 257 -24.45 21.17 12.37
C GLU A 257 -25.21 19.95 12.90
N ASN A 258 -26.50 20.19 13.16
CA ASN A 258 -27.44 19.14 13.52
C ASN A 258 -27.49 18.09 12.41
N PHE A 259 -27.59 16.82 12.79
CA PHE A 259 -27.59 15.71 11.85
C PHE A 259 -28.57 14.63 12.31
N PRO A 260 -29.42 14.09 11.42
CA PRO A 260 -30.43 13.13 11.80
C PRO A 260 -29.82 11.91 12.50
N LYS A 261 -30.34 11.56 13.69
CA LYS A 261 -29.92 10.34 14.42
C LYS A 261 -30.61 9.07 13.94
N LYS A 262 -31.62 9.20 13.08
CA LYS A 262 -32.42 8.11 12.55
C LYS A 262 -32.88 8.48 11.13
N GLY A 263 -32.80 7.55 10.18
CA GLY A 263 -33.13 7.79 8.79
C GLY A 263 -32.86 6.57 7.91
N THR A 264 -32.82 6.74 6.60
CA THR A 264 -32.70 5.65 5.62
C THR A 264 -31.27 5.51 5.11
N LEU A 265 -30.92 4.35 4.55
CA LEU A 265 -29.61 4.06 3.98
C LEU A 265 -29.77 3.59 2.54
N LYS A 266 -28.96 4.12 1.62
CA LYS A 266 -28.97 3.71 0.22
C LYS A 266 -27.79 2.79 -0.08
N ILE A 267 -27.96 1.76 -0.90
CA ILE A 267 -26.85 0.94 -1.41
C ILE A 267 -26.22 1.60 -2.65
N CYS A 268 -24.89 1.67 -2.67
CA CYS A 268 -24.14 2.15 -3.82
C CYS A 268 -23.97 1.05 -4.87
N ASN A 269 -24.11 1.42 -6.14
CA ASN A 269 -23.80 0.51 -7.26
C ASN A 269 -22.29 0.45 -7.57
N THR A 270 -21.49 1.39 -7.04
CA THR A 270 -20.04 1.40 -7.24
C THR A 270 -19.38 0.41 -6.28
N LEU A 271 -18.65 -0.56 -6.82
CA LEU A 271 -17.89 -1.54 -6.05
C LEU A 271 -16.52 -0.99 -5.64
N MET A 272 -16.08 -1.37 -4.45
CA MET A 272 -14.82 -0.95 -3.84
C MET A 272 -13.78 -2.06 -3.93
N ASN A 273 -12.51 -1.70 -4.15
CA ASN A 273 -11.43 -2.68 -4.15
C ASN A 273 -11.01 -3.04 -2.71
N SER A 274 -11.31 -4.28 -2.29
CA SER A 274 -10.99 -4.79 -0.95
C SER A 274 -9.48 -4.91 -0.68
N SER A 275 -8.67 -5.01 -1.73
CA SER A 275 -7.21 -5.15 -1.65
C SER A 275 -6.47 -3.81 -1.54
N SER A 276 -7.19 -2.68 -1.60
CA SER A 276 -6.57 -1.37 -1.47
C SER A 276 -6.14 -1.09 -0.03
N GLU A 277 -4.84 -1.02 0.23
CA GLU A 277 -4.30 -0.68 1.56
C GLU A 277 -4.75 0.72 2.01
N PHE A 278 -4.93 1.68 1.07
CA PHE A 278 -5.41 3.03 1.37
C PHE A 278 -6.77 3.05 2.09
N ARG A 279 -7.63 2.05 1.86
CA ARG A 279 -8.94 1.96 2.53
C ARG A 279 -8.83 1.77 4.05
N LYS A 280 -7.73 1.18 4.52
CA LYS A 280 -7.46 0.98 5.94
C LYS A 280 -7.00 2.26 6.64
N HIS A 281 -6.78 3.33 5.89
CA HIS A 281 -6.25 4.60 6.38
C HIS A 281 -7.17 5.77 6.03
N LYS A 282 -7.24 6.76 6.92
CA LYS A 282 -8.12 7.92 6.73
C LYS A 282 -7.43 8.97 5.89
N THR A 283 -7.53 8.83 4.56
CA THR A 283 -6.85 9.69 3.58
C THR A 283 -7.83 10.53 2.76
N ASN A 284 -7.35 11.63 2.15
CA ASN A 284 -8.16 12.41 1.20
C ASN A 284 -8.37 11.73 -0.17
N LEU A 285 -7.92 10.47 -0.37
CA LEU A 285 -8.22 9.66 -1.57
C LEU A 285 -9.62 9.04 -1.49
N ARG A 286 -10.63 9.90 -1.56
CA ARG A 286 -12.02 9.54 -1.23
C ARG A 286 -13.04 10.19 -2.16
N GLU A 287 -12.65 10.46 -3.39
CA GLU A 287 -13.51 11.05 -4.44
C GLU A 287 -14.85 10.31 -4.58
N ILE A 288 -14.81 8.98 -4.70
CA ILE A 288 -16.02 8.14 -4.81
C ILE A 288 -16.89 8.25 -3.55
N TYR A 289 -16.29 8.17 -2.35
CA TYR A 289 -17.03 8.29 -1.10
C TYR A 289 -17.70 9.68 -0.96
N ASP A 290 -16.99 10.74 -1.34
CA ASP A 290 -17.47 12.10 -1.21
C ASP A 290 -18.58 12.41 -2.20
N ARG A 291 -18.42 11.99 -3.47
CA ARG A 291 -19.42 12.13 -4.53
C ARG A 291 -20.72 11.39 -4.19
N GLU A 292 -20.61 10.08 -3.94
CA GLU A 292 -21.79 9.24 -3.70
C GLU A 292 -22.43 9.55 -2.34
N GLY A 293 -21.61 9.84 -1.33
CA GLY A 293 -22.10 10.25 -0.01
C GLY A 293 -22.85 11.58 -0.05
N LYS A 294 -22.35 12.56 -0.80
CA LYS A 294 -23.04 13.86 -0.99
C LYS A 294 -24.39 13.63 -1.67
N ARG A 295 -24.40 12.93 -2.81
CA ARG A 295 -25.63 12.59 -3.56
C ARG A 295 -26.67 11.88 -2.68
N SER A 296 -26.25 10.92 -1.86
CA SER A 296 -27.16 10.19 -0.96
C SER A 296 -27.77 11.07 0.12
N ARG A 297 -26.96 11.95 0.74
CA ARG A 297 -27.44 12.87 1.78
C ARG A 297 -28.35 13.96 1.22
N GLU A 298 -28.07 14.46 0.02
CA GLU A 298 -28.95 15.40 -0.69
C GLU A 298 -30.30 14.77 -1.04
N ALA A 299 -30.34 13.45 -1.25
CA ALA A 299 -31.58 12.68 -1.41
C ALA A 299 -32.28 12.31 -0.08
N GLY A 300 -31.82 12.85 1.06
CA GLY A 300 -32.46 12.66 2.37
C GLY A 300 -32.06 11.39 3.13
N HIS A 301 -31.09 10.61 2.63
CA HIS A 301 -30.57 9.43 3.34
C HIS A 301 -29.51 9.83 4.39
N LEU A 302 -29.30 8.97 5.40
CA LEU A 302 -28.25 9.16 6.40
C LEU A 302 -26.85 9.05 5.80
N ASP A 303 -26.65 8.07 4.93
CA ASP A 303 -25.38 7.76 4.28
C ASP A 303 -25.65 6.88 3.05
N ILE A 304 -24.59 6.45 2.38
CA ILE A 304 -24.61 5.46 1.31
C ILE A 304 -23.70 4.29 1.69
N LEU A 305 -24.15 3.05 1.45
CA LEU A 305 -23.46 1.82 1.77
C LEU A 305 -22.69 1.29 0.57
N PHE A 306 -21.40 1.02 0.73
CA PHE A 306 -20.56 0.46 -0.32
C PHE A 306 -20.40 -1.06 -0.18
N LEU A 307 -20.29 -1.74 -1.32
CA LEU A 307 -19.90 -3.14 -1.43
C LEU A 307 -18.49 -3.25 -2.02
N ASN A 308 -17.78 -4.34 -1.76
CA ASN A 308 -16.52 -4.64 -2.45
C ASN A 308 -16.72 -5.43 -3.75
N GLU A 309 -15.65 -5.73 -4.47
CA GLU A 309 -15.69 -6.50 -5.73
C GLU A 309 -16.29 -7.91 -5.59
N LYS A 310 -16.36 -8.44 -4.36
CA LYS A 310 -16.98 -9.73 -4.01
C LYS A 310 -18.44 -9.60 -3.57
N LYS A 311 -19.03 -8.40 -3.70
CA LYS A 311 -20.38 -8.06 -3.23
C LYS A 311 -20.58 -8.20 -1.71
N GLU A 312 -19.49 -8.14 -0.94
CA GLU A 312 -19.54 -8.07 0.52
C GLU A 312 -19.69 -6.62 0.96
N ILE A 313 -20.42 -6.39 2.06
CA ILE A 313 -20.60 -5.07 2.65
C ILE A 313 -19.26 -4.57 3.20
N THR A 314 -18.97 -3.29 2.96
CA THR A 314 -17.79 -2.60 3.48
C THR A 314 -18.19 -1.61 4.58
N GLU A 315 -18.43 -0.36 4.21
CA GLU A 315 -18.77 0.74 5.10
C GLU A 315 -19.60 1.79 4.37
N GLY A 316 -20.02 2.82 5.10
CA GLY A 316 -20.66 3.99 4.53
C GLY A 316 -19.66 5.04 4.04
N SER A 317 -20.11 6.16 3.46
CA SER A 317 -19.20 7.23 3.03
C SER A 317 -18.46 7.92 4.18
N ILE A 318 -19.08 7.98 5.35
CA ILE A 318 -18.53 8.64 6.54
C ILE A 318 -18.69 7.80 7.81
N SER A 319 -19.09 6.53 7.67
CA SER A 319 -19.52 5.71 8.80
C SER A 319 -19.16 4.24 8.61
N ASN A 320 -19.00 3.50 9.71
CA ASN A 320 -19.02 2.04 9.68
C ASN A 320 -20.41 1.51 10.00
N ILE A 321 -20.75 0.33 9.50
CA ILE A 321 -22.05 -0.31 9.68
C ILE A 321 -21.98 -1.46 10.70
N PHE A 322 -23.05 -1.61 11.48
CA PHE A 322 -23.33 -2.81 12.25
C PHE A 322 -24.75 -3.30 11.96
N VAL A 323 -24.90 -4.62 11.88
CA VAL A 323 -26.18 -5.31 11.74
C VAL A 323 -26.41 -6.22 12.93
N LYS A 324 -27.64 -6.32 13.42
CA LYS A 324 -28.00 -7.23 14.51
C LYS A 324 -28.52 -8.54 13.92
N ILE A 325 -27.89 -9.66 14.28
CA ILE A 325 -28.33 -11.00 13.89
C ILE A 325 -28.45 -11.82 15.17
N GLY A 326 -29.69 -12.20 15.51
CA GLY A 326 -29.99 -12.80 16.80
C GLY A 326 -29.65 -11.85 17.96
N ASN A 327 -28.84 -12.31 18.91
CA ASN A 327 -28.47 -11.54 20.10
C ASN A 327 -27.16 -10.74 19.96
N SER A 328 -26.51 -10.77 18.80
CA SER A 328 -25.21 -10.12 18.58
C SER A 328 -25.24 -9.11 17.44
N TYR A 329 -24.30 -8.17 17.48
CA TYR A 329 -24.05 -7.18 16.44
C TYR A 329 -22.79 -7.53 15.66
N PHE A 330 -22.88 -7.45 14.34
CA PHE A 330 -21.81 -7.79 13.43
C PHE A 330 -21.44 -6.59 12.55
N THR A 331 -20.15 -6.38 12.33
CA THR A 331 -19.61 -5.40 11.36
C THR A 331 -18.67 -6.11 10.40
N PRO A 332 -18.54 -5.67 9.14
CA PRO A 332 -17.59 -6.29 8.21
C PRO A 332 -16.16 -6.19 8.73
N PRO A 333 -15.30 -7.20 8.50
CA PRO A 333 -13.89 -7.15 8.90
C PRO A 333 -13.11 -6.13 8.06
N VAL A 334 -11.96 -5.67 8.56
CA VAL A 334 -11.09 -4.75 7.82
C VAL A 334 -10.62 -5.34 6.48
N SER A 335 -10.52 -6.67 6.40
CA SER A 335 -10.20 -7.41 5.16
C SER A 335 -11.25 -7.24 4.05
N SER A 336 -12.46 -6.77 4.35
CA SER A 336 -13.47 -6.46 3.33
C SER A 336 -13.19 -5.11 2.62
N GLY A 337 -12.18 -4.34 3.04
CA GLY A 337 -11.76 -3.10 2.36
C GLY A 337 -12.35 -1.83 2.93
N LEU A 338 -12.28 -1.66 4.26
CA LEU A 338 -12.87 -0.52 4.97
C LEU A 338 -11.92 0.14 5.95
N LEU A 339 -12.26 1.34 6.38
CA LEU A 339 -11.56 2.07 7.42
C LEU A 339 -11.90 1.49 8.81
N PRO A 340 -10.91 1.07 9.62
CA PRO A 340 -11.13 0.69 11.02
C PRO A 340 -11.49 1.94 11.87
N GLY A 341 -12.76 2.33 11.85
CA GLY A 341 -13.23 3.51 12.56
C GLY A 341 -13.05 3.42 14.07
N ILE A 342 -12.79 4.56 14.69
CA ILE A 342 -12.54 4.64 16.14
C ILE A 342 -13.76 4.16 16.95
N PHE A 343 -14.96 4.60 16.56
CA PHE A 343 -16.19 4.20 17.25
C PHE A 343 -16.49 2.70 17.03
N ARG A 344 -16.28 2.19 15.81
CA ARG A 344 -16.35 0.76 15.48
C ARG A 344 -15.43 -0.07 16.39
N ASN A 345 -14.16 0.30 16.48
CA ASN A 345 -13.18 -0.42 17.30
C ASN A 345 -13.50 -0.35 18.81
N ARG A 346 -14.16 0.72 19.27
CA ARG A 346 -14.65 0.79 20.66
C ARG A 346 -15.81 -0.17 20.90
N LEU A 347 -16.72 -0.33 19.94
CA LEU A 347 -17.82 -1.29 20.05
C LEU A 347 -17.32 -2.74 20.04
N LEU A 348 -16.37 -3.09 19.17
CA LEU A 348 -15.78 -4.43 19.09
C LEU A 348 -15.07 -4.89 20.39
N LYS A 349 -14.77 -4.00 21.33
CA LYS A 349 -14.25 -4.35 22.65
C LYS A 349 -15.33 -4.82 23.63
N ARG A 350 -16.61 -4.66 23.29
CA ARG A 350 -17.76 -5.01 24.14
C ARG A 350 -18.24 -6.41 23.79
N LYS A 351 -18.72 -7.15 24.79
CA LYS A 351 -19.42 -8.43 24.56
C LYS A 351 -20.63 -8.19 23.65
N GLY A 352 -20.87 -9.10 22.72
CA GLY A 352 -21.97 -9.02 21.75
C GLY A 352 -21.66 -8.24 20.47
N PHE A 353 -20.42 -7.76 20.27
CA PHE A 353 -19.99 -7.08 19.04
C PHE A 353 -18.83 -7.83 18.39
N TYR A 354 -19.00 -8.26 17.15
CA TYR A 354 -18.03 -9.11 16.46
C TYR A 354 -17.82 -8.68 15.01
N GLU A 355 -16.70 -9.09 14.44
CA GLU A 355 -16.48 -9.00 13.00
C GLU A 355 -17.09 -10.24 12.32
N LYS A 356 -17.74 -10.04 11.19
CA LYS A 356 -18.25 -11.09 10.30
C LYS A 356 -18.31 -10.53 8.89
N THR A 357 -17.88 -11.28 7.88
CA THR A 357 -18.15 -10.90 6.48
C THR A 357 -19.67 -10.86 6.28
N LEU A 358 -20.20 -9.73 5.78
CA LEU A 358 -21.63 -9.51 5.62
C LEU A 358 -21.98 -9.40 4.14
N SER A 359 -23.00 -10.15 3.72
CA SER A 359 -23.65 -10.01 2.42
C SER A 359 -24.85 -9.05 2.50
N LEU A 360 -25.44 -8.72 1.35
CA LEU A 360 -26.72 -8.02 1.33
C LEU A 360 -27.85 -8.86 1.96
N ASP A 361 -27.82 -10.18 1.82
CA ASP A 361 -28.83 -11.04 2.44
C ASP A 361 -28.76 -11.01 3.97
N ASP A 362 -27.54 -10.98 4.54
CA ASP A 362 -27.35 -10.78 5.99
C ASP A 362 -27.96 -9.44 6.44
N LEU A 363 -27.79 -8.39 5.64
CA LEU A 363 -28.32 -7.05 5.92
C LEU A 363 -29.85 -7.04 5.93
N PHE A 364 -30.49 -7.61 4.89
CA PHE A 364 -31.95 -7.63 4.78
C PHE A 364 -32.63 -8.56 5.78
N ARG A 365 -31.94 -9.63 6.22
CA ARG A 365 -32.44 -10.55 7.26
C ARG A 365 -32.13 -10.07 8.69
N SER A 366 -31.37 -8.99 8.86
CA SER A 366 -30.98 -8.50 10.17
C SER A 366 -32.15 -7.90 10.95
N ASN A 367 -32.12 -8.02 12.28
CA ASN A 367 -33.17 -7.47 13.15
C ASN A 367 -33.11 -5.94 13.25
N SER A 368 -31.93 -5.34 13.07
CA SER A 368 -31.73 -3.90 13.10
C SER A 368 -30.38 -3.52 12.53
N VAL A 369 -30.27 -2.32 11.97
CA VAL A 369 -29.04 -1.79 11.38
C VAL A 369 -28.71 -0.43 12.00
N PHE A 370 -27.44 -0.17 12.26
CA PHE A 370 -26.99 1.16 12.61
C PHE A 370 -25.64 1.49 11.98
N LEU A 371 -25.43 2.79 11.76
CA LEU A 371 -24.15 3.36 11.32
C LEU A 371 -23.46 4.01 12.51
N CYS A 372 -22.13 4.11 12.47
CA CYS A 372 -21.39 4.82 13.51
C CYS A 372 -20.12 5.50 13.02
N ASN A 373 -19.77 6.61 13.68
CA ASN A 373 -18.46 7.24 13.58
C ASN A 373 -18.13 8.01 14.87
N SER A 374 -16.88 8.45 15.03
CA SER A 374 -16.44 9.15 16.25
C SER A 374 -17.04 10.55 16.42
N LEU A 375 -17.47 11.20 15.32
CA LEU A 375 -18.03 12.55 15.34
C LEU A 375 -19.49 12.57 15.80
N ARG A 376 -20.29 11.61 15.34
CA ARG A 376 -21.75 11.59 15.48
C ARG A 376 -22.28 10.43 16.32
N GLY A 377 -21.43 9.49 16.74
CA GLY A 377 -21.85 8.32 17.50
C GLY A 377 -22.68 7.36 16.65
N ILE A 378 -23.74 6.80 17.23
CA ILE A 378 -24.65 5.86 16.56
C ILE A 378 -25.76 6.60 15.80
N LEU A 379 -26.03 6.17 14.57
CA LEU A 379 -27.14 6.61 13.72
C LEU A 379 -27.99 5.38 13.38
N ARG A 380 -29.29 5.40 13.74
CA ARG A 380 -30.20 4.26 13.53
C ARG A 380 -30.72 4.23 12.10
N VAL A 381 -30.57 3.10 11.42
CA VAL A 381 -31.12 2.92 10.07
C VAL A 381 -32.54 2.37 10.21
N LYS A 382 -33.51 3.08 9.64
CA LYS A 382 -34.92 2.67 9.56
C LYS A 382 -35.13 1.63 8.48
N GLU A 383 -34.55 1.88 7.32
CA GLU A 383 -34.79 1.15 6.08
C GLU A 383 -33.58 1.26 5.17
N VAL A 384 -33.35 0.21 4.38
CA VAL A 384 -32.26 0.13 3.40
C VAL A 384 -32.87 0.06 2.00
N TYR A 385 -32.53 1.03 1.15
CA TYR A 385 -32.99 1.11 -0.24
C TYR A 385 -31.99 0.44 -1.18
N ASN A 386 -32.48 -0.43 -2.05
CA ASN A 386 -31.73 -1.09 -3.09
C ASN A 386 -32.33 -0.78 -4.47
N PHE A 387 -31.53 -0.27 -5.40
CA PHE A 387 -31.98 0.02 -6.77
C PHE A 387 -31.89 -1.20 -7.71
N ILE A 388 -31.46 -2.38 -7.25
CA ILE A 388 -31.30 -3.56 -8.12
C ILE A 388 -32.67 -4.21 -8.48
N LYS A 389 -33.79 -3.62 -8.06
CA LYS A 389 -35.14 -3.98 -8.54
C LYS A 389 -35.90 -2.73 -8.95
N GLU A 390 -35.66 -2.27 -10.16
CA GLU A 390 -36.65 -1.67 -11.06
C GLU A 390 -36.22 -1.96 -12.50
#